data_AF-A0A932DRJ4-F1
#
_entry.id   AF-A0A932DRJ4-F1
#
_cell.length_a   1.000
_cell.length_b   1.000
_cell.length_c   1.000
_cell.angle_alpha   90.00
_cell.angle_beta   90.00
_cell.angle_gamma   90.00
#
_symmetry.space_group_name_H-M   'P 1'
#
loop_
_entity.id
_entity.type
_entity.pdbx_description
1 polymer ?
#
loop_
_entity_poly.entity_id
_entity_poly.type
_entity_poly.pdbx_seq_one_letter_code
_entity_poly.pdbx_strand_id
1 'polypeptide(L)'
;MEYPKHLNEKIRIDVAISYLKHELRKLFPSIDLTDVDNLMNNKEIAVPRDFWNGVHGLGMGFKLHIGFIYLNTAENIKWCFETIDIESLNFGVDRDLTRMAGSRSVEKIAEYLRDNPKTYDKYLAEFKMSWVEDKQRETDPIIICEKKDGLAVYEGNGRTEKLILDKAKNTTGYVGRYTTTEKRPLNYWLPTSVIMDFLFFIYQAIEENNQDLFKNQMIVLKNMLRDSESGKKEFFERALSNKKEYREKILKAMEFI
;
A
#
# COMPACT_ATOMS: atom_id res chain seq x y z
N MET A 1 -8.11 8.74 22.99
CA MET A 1 -8.11 9.72 21.88
C MET A 1 -8.91 9.16 20.70
N GLU A 2 -9.62 9.96 19.90
CA GLU A 2 -10.25 9.45 18.65
C GLU A 2 -9.19 9.19 17.58
N TYR A 3 -9.41 8.22 16.66
CA TYR A 3 -8.48 8.04 15.53
C TYR A 3 -8.64 9.19 14.53
N PRO A 4 -7.57 9.54 13.77
CA PRO A 4 -7.67 10.51 12.68
C PRO A 4 -8.83 10.20 11.72
N LYS A 5 -9.60 11.24 11.36
CA LYS A 5 -10.84 11.07 10.57
C LYS A 5 -10.59 10.42 9.21
N HIS A 6 -9.46 10.74 8.58
CA HIS A 6 -9.12 10.19 7.26
C HIS A 6 -9.03 8.66 7.26
N LEU A 7 -8.69 8.01 8.39
CA LEU A 7 -8.64 6.55 8.51
C LEU A 7 -10.02 5.88 8.44
N ASN A 8 -11.10 6.65 8.53
CA ASN A 8 -12.49 6.20 8.41
C ASN A 8 -13.09 6.51 7.04
N GLU A 9 -12.33 7.12 6.13
CA GLU A 9 -12.84 7.47 4.80
C GLU A 9 -13.21 6.20 4.02
N LYS A 10 -14.48 6.13 3.62
CA LYS A 10 -15.02 4.98 2.87
C LYS A 10 -14.14 4.62 1.66
N ILE A 11 -13.65 5.62 0.93
CA ILE A 11 -12.84 5.38 -0.26
C ILE A 11 -11.55 4.61 0.06
N ARG A 12 -10.89 4.87 1.20
CA ARG A 12 -9.65 4.16 1.59
C ARG A 12 -9.94 2.71 1.98
N ILE A 13 -11.06 2.49 2.65
CA ILE A 13 -11.57 1.15 2.96
C ILE A 13 -11.84 0.39 1.66
N ASP A 14 -12.52 1.03 0.70
CA ASP A 14 -12.80 0.46 -0.62
C ASP A 14 -11.50 0.09 -1.37
N VAL A 15 -10.48 0.97 -1.35
CA VAL A 15 -9.18 0.65 -1.98
C VAL A 15 -8.50 -0.53 -1.29
N ALA A 16 -8.51 -0.59 0.05
CA ALA A 16 -7.91 -1.70 0.80
C ALA A 16 -8.60 -3.04 0.51
N ILE A 17 -9.93 -3.05 0.50
CA ILE A 17 -10.72 -4.25 0.21
C ILE A 17 -10.49 -4.69 -1.24
N SER A 18 -10.51 -3.75 -2.19
CA SER A 18 -10.22 -4.04 -3.60
C SER A 18 -8.82 -4.63 -3.79
N TYR A 19 -7.82 -4.08 -3.09
CA TYR A 19 -6.46 -4.62 -3.07
C TYR A 19 -6.41 -6.05 -2.53
N LEU A 20 -6.96 -6.28 -1.34
CA LEU A 20 -6.94 -7.60 -0.69
C LEU A 20 -7.68 -8.66 -1.52
N LYS A 21 -8.86 -8.33 -2.06
CA LYS A 21 -9.60 -9.22 -2.95
C LYS A 21 -8.76 -9.67 -4.14
N HIS A 22 -8.07 -8.71 -4.78
CA HIS A 22 -7.24 -9.00 -5.93
C HIS A 22 -6.06 -9.91 -5.56
N GLU A 23 -5.32 -9.57 -4.51
CA GLU A 23 -4.15 -10.35 -4.06
C GLU A 23 -4.54 -11.75 -3.55
N LEU A 24 -5.60 -11.85 -2.75
CA LEU A 24 -6.06 -13.15 -2.23
C LEU A 24 -6.56 -14.06 -3.36
N ARG A 25 -7.22 -13.52 -4.40
CA ARG A 25 -7.62 -14.32 -5.57
C ARG A 25 -6.41 -14.80 -6.38
N LYS A 26 -5.28 -14.09 -6.37
CA LYS A 26 -4.03 -14.58 -6.99
C LYS A 26 -3.54 -15.85 -6.30
N LEU A 27 -3.59 -15.86 -4.97
CA LEU A 27 -3.10 -16.95 -4.12
C LEU A 27 -4.10 -18.11 -4.02
N PHE A 28 -5.39 -17.78 -4.01
CA PHE A 28 -6.50 -18.71 -3.83
C PHE A 28 -7.56 -18.48 -4.92
N PRO A 29 -7.38 -19.04 -6.13
CA PRO A 29 -8.29 -18.77 -7.25
C PRO A 29 -9.76 -19.13 -6.99
N SER A 30 -10.02 -20.06 -6.06
CA SER A 30 -11.36 -20.50 -5.68
C SER A 30 -11.94 -19.79 -4.45
N ILE A 31 -11.27 -18.75 -3.93
CA ILE A 31 -11.76 -18.02 -2.76
C ILE A 31 -13.09 -17.31 -3.07
N ASP A 32 -14.04 -17.41 -2.14
CA ASP A 32 -15.25 -16.58 -2.20
C ASP A 32 -14.90 -15.17 -1.71
N LEU A 33 -14.96 -14.19 -2.61
CA LEU A 33 -14.65 -12.81 -2.26
C LEU A 33 -15.66 -12.17 -1.32
N THR A 34 -16.85 -12.76 -1.17
CA THR A 34 -17.81 -12.29 -0.16
C THR A 34 -17.28 -12.54 1.25
N ASP A 35 -16.44 -13.55 1.47
CA ASP A 35 -15.78 -13.77 2.76
C ASP A 35 -14.81 -12.63 3.10
N VAL A 36 -14.12 -12.10 2.09
CA VAL A 36 -13.25 -10.92 2.25
C VAL A 36 -14.09 -9.69 2.59
N ASP A 37 -15.21 -9.47 1.91
CA ASP A 37 -16.13 -8.39 2.25
C ASP A 37 -16.69 -8.54 3.66
N ASN A 38 -17.11 -9.74 4.04
CA ASN A 38 -17.71 -10.03 5.34
C ASN A 38 -16.68 -9.83 6.46
N LEU A 39 -15.45 -10.30 6.28
CA LEU A 39 -14.36 -10.11 7.23
C LEU A 39 -14.05 -8.62 7.41
N MET A 40 -13.89 -7.90 6.31
CA MET A 40 -13.46 -6.50 6.34
C MET A 40 -14.58 -5.51 6.71
N ASN A 41 -15.85 -5.89 6.55
CA ASN A 41 -17.02 -5.09 6.99
C ASN A 41 -17.63 -5.58 8.31
N ASN A 42 -17.03 -6.56 8.99
CA ASN A 42 -17.50 -7.04 10.27
C ASN A 42 -17.48 -5.89 11.29
N LYS A 43 -18.63 -5.60 11.93
CA LYS A 43 -18.77 -4.52 12.92
C LYS A 43 -17.85 -4.66 14.14
N GLU A 44 -17.41 -5.88 14.46
CA GLU A 44 -16.42 -6.14 15.51
C GLU A 44 -15.00 -5.75 15.09
N ILE A 45 -14.72 -5.71 13.78
CA ILE A 45 -13.42 -5.31 13.17
C ILE A 45 -13.51 -3.88 12.60
N ALA A 46 -14.71 -3.30 12.50
CA ALA A 46 -14.99 -2.00 11.87
C ALA A 46 -14.50 -0.78 12.66
N VAL A 47 -13.79 -0.98 13.78
CA VAL A 47 -13.00 0.11 14.38
C VAL A 47 -11.74 0.29 13.53
N PRO A 48 -11.33 1.52 13.15
CA PRO A 48 -10.18 1.75 12.27
C PRO A 48 -8.94 0.93 12.62
N ARG A 49 -8.65 0.78 13.92
CA ARG A 49 -7.54 -0.03 14.41
C ARG A 49 -7.58 -1.46 13.91
N ASP A 50 -8.66 -2.16 14.17
CA ASP A 50 -8.72 -3.61 13.94
C ASP A 50 -8.81 -3.88 12.44
N PHE A 51 -9.50 -3.02 11.68
CA PHE A 51 -9.47 -3.02 10.22
C PHE A 51 -8.05 -2.86 9.68
N TRP A 52 -7.35 -1.77 10.02
CA TRP A 52 -6.03 -1.48 9.44
C TRP A 52 -4.94 -2.44 9.93
N ASN A 53 -5.01 -2.94 11.16
CA ASN A 53 -4.17 -4.04 11.63
C ASN A 53 -4.50 -5.35 10.90
N GLY A 54 -5.78 -5.62 10.60
CA GLY A 54 -6.18 -6.77 9.79
C GLY A 54 -5.63 -6.72 8.37
N VAL A 55 -5.77 -5.56 7.69
CA VAL A 55 -5.16 -5.33 6.37
C VAL A 55 -3.65 -5.56 6.42
N HIS A 56 -2.97 -4.98 7.42
CA HIS A 56 -1.53 -5.17 7.60
C HIS A 56 -1.16 -6.63 7.84
N GLY A 57 -1.88 -7.31 8.74
CA GLY A 57 -1.63 -8.71 9.10
C GLY A 57 -1.80 -9.66 7.92
N LEU A 58 -2.87 -9.49 7.13
CA LEU A 58 -3.05 -10.22 5.87
C LEU A 58 -1.92 -9.91 4.89
N GLY A 59 -1.57 -8.63 4.76
CA GLY A 59 -0.46 -8.18 3.91
C GLY A 59 0.87 -8.83 4.27
N MET A 60 1.22 -8.89 5.57
CA MET A 60 2.44 -9.54 6.03
C MET A 60 2.38 -11.06 5.86
N GLY A 61 1.29 -11.70 6.27
CA GLY A 61 1.14 -13.16 6.25
C GLY A 61 1.28 -13.75 4.85
N PHE A 62 0.75 -13.04 3.85
CA PHE A 62 0.81 -13.44 2.43
C PHE A 62 1.95 -12.78 1.64
N LYS A 63 2.86 -12.05 2.31
CA LYS A 63 3.98 -11.32 1.68
C LYS A 63 3.54 -10.38 0.55
N LEU A 64 2.40 -9.73 0.74
CA LEU A 64 1.87 -8.72 -0.17
C LEU A 64 2.68 -7.41 -0.06
N HIS A 65 2.35 -6.40 -0.87
CA HIS A 65 3.01 -5.10 -0.86
C HIS A 65 2.68 -4.30 0.41
N ILE A 66 3.33 -4.61 1.53
CA ILE A 66 3.07 -4.03 2.87
C ILE A 66 3.13 -2.49 2.85
N GLY A 67 4.02 -1.89 2.06
CA GLY A 67 4.13 -0.43 1.93
C GLY A 67 2.87 0.26 1.40
N PHE A 68 1.94 -0.50 0.80
CA PHE A 68 0.67 0.01 0.31
C PHE A 68 -0.17 0.65 1.42
N ILE A 69 -0.16 0.07 2.63
CA ILE A 69 -0.98 0.58 3.73
C ILE A 69 -0.61 2.01 4.08
N TYR A 70 0.68 2.36 4.02
CA TYR A 70 1.15 3.72 4.30
C TYR A 70 0.65 4.71 3.25
N LEU A 71 0.61 4.31 1.97
CA LEU A 71 0.04 5.13 0.90
C LEU A 71 -1.49 5.27 1.07
N ASN A 72 -2.18 4.16 1.28
CA ASN A 72 -3.63 4.15 1.34
C ASN A 72 -4.16 4.94 2.55
N THR A 73 -3.43 4.93 3.66
CA THR A 73 -3.87 5.58 4.91
C THR A 73 -3.32 6.98 5.12
N ALA A 74 -2.40 7.47 4.27
CA ALA A 74 -1.83 8.80 4.42
C ALA A 74 -2.87 9.91 4.24
N GLU A 75 -2.97 10.80 5.22
CA GLU A 75 -3.88 11.95 5.22
C GLU A 75 -3.71 12.85 4.00
N ASN A 76 -2.45 13.05 3.57
CA ASN A 76 -2.12 13.93 2.46
C ASN A 76 -2.23 13.25 1.08
N ILE A 77 -2.87 12.08 0.99
CA ILE A 77 -3.21 11.43 -0.28
C ILE A 77 -4.74 11.43 -0.39
N LYS A 78 -5.25 12.12 -1.41
CA LYS A 78 -6.68 12.13 -1.72
C LYS A 78 -6.97 11.03 -2.74
N TRP A 79 -7.86 10.11 -2.35
CA TRP A 79 -8.30 9.01 -3.20
C TRP A 79 -9.60 9.36 -3.94
N CYS A 80 -9.65 9.03 -5.22
CA CYS A 80 -10.85 9.11 -6.04
C CYS A 80 -11.01 7.82 -6.87
N PHE A 81 -12.25 7.42 -7.13
CA PHE A 81 -12.56 6.39 -8.11
C PHE A 81 -13.00 7.08 -9.39
N GLU A 82 -12.23 6.92 -10.47
CA GLU A 82 -12.46 7.68 -11.70
C GLU A 82 -12.04 6.91 -12.95
N THR A 83 -12.48 7.41 -14.11
CA THR A 83 -12.05 6.94 -15.42
C THR A 83 -10.81 7.72 -15.85
N ILE A 84 -9.80 7.00 -16.35
CA ILE A 84 -8.46 7.53 -16.60
C ILE A 84 -8.05 7.10 -18.00
N ASP A 85 -7.45 8.03 -18.73
CA ASP A 85 -6.78 7.73 -19.99
C ASP A 85 -5.55 6.85 -19.72
N ILE A 86 -5.49 5.68 -20.36
CA ILE A 86 -4.39 4.75 -20.12
C ILE A 86 -3.04 5.34 -20.56
N GLU A 87 -3.00 6.21 -21.57
CA GLU A 87 -1.76 6.80 -22.09
C GLU A 87 -1.15 7.80 -21.09
N SER A 88 -1.97 8.35 -20.18
CA SER A 88 -1.51 9.23 -19.09
C SER A 88 -0.79 8.49 -17.95
N LEU A 89 -0.79 7.15 -17.97
CA LEU A 89 -0.23 6.32 -16.92
C LEU A 89 1.24 5.97 -17.16
N ASN A 90 1.92 5.65 -16.06
CA ASN A 90 3.22 5.00 -16.05
C ASN A 90 3.14 3.66 -15.34
N PHE A 91 3.96 2.69 -15.75
CA PHE A 91 4.18 1.47 -14.98
C PHE A 91 4.87 1.78 -13.66
N GLY A 92 4.38 1.19 -12.56
CA GLY A 92 4.98 1.38 -11.23
C GLY A 92 6.26 0.59 -11.01
N VAL A 93 6.49 -0.44 -11.83
CA VAL A 93 7.62 -1.38 -11.80
C VAL A 93 8.11 -1.68 -13.22
N ASP A 94 9.35 -2.12 -13.36
CA ASP A 94 9.84 -2.57 -14.67
C ASP A 94 9.21 -3.91 -15.06
N ARG A 95 8.72 -3.96 -16.29
CA ARG A 95 8.14 -5.11 -16.98
C ARG A 95 8.88 -5.34 -18.30
N ASP A 96 8.66 -6.48 -18.94
CA ASP A 96 9.32 -6.78 -20.22
C ASP A 96 8.95 -5.75 -21.30
N LEU A 97 7.68 -5.32 -21.37
CA LEU A 97 7.24 -4.20 -22.21
C LEU A 97 8.02 -2.91 -21.95
N THR A 98 8.19 -2.55 -20.68
CA THR A 98 8.91 -1.31 -20.32
C THR A 98 10.39 -1.37 -20.73
N ARG A 99 11.00 -2.56 -20.67
CA ARG A 99 12.39 -2.79 -21.08
C ARG A 99 12.54 -2.71 -22.60
N MET A 100 11.62 -3.32 -23.34
CA MET A 100 11.62 -3.29 -24.81
C MET A 100 11.44 -1.87 -25.35
N ALA A 101 10.51 -1.09 -24.77
CA ALA A 101 10.25 0.28 -25.19
C ALA A 101 11.25 1.31 -24.61
N GLY A 102 12.11 0.90 -23.66
CA GLY A 102 13.01 1.81 -22.95
C GLY A 102 12.28 2.88 -22.13
N SER A 103 11.03 2.63 -21.73
CA SER A 103 10.21 3.61 -20.99
C SER A 103 9.16 2.92 -20.12
N ARG A 104 8.77 3.59 -19.03
CA ARG A 104 7.61 3.21 -18.20
C ARG A 104 6.33 3.93 -18.60
N SER A 105 6.39 4.93 -19.49
CA SER A 105 5.21 5.64 -19.97
C SER A 105 4.38 4.73 -20.85
N VAL A 106 3.08 4.62 -20.55
CA VAL A 106 2.15 3.81 -21.35
C VAL A 106 2.03 4.36 -22.77
N GLU A 107 1.95 5.68 -22.93
CA GLU A 107 1.98 6.36 -24.24
C GLU A 107 3.18 5.89 -25.09
N LYS A 108 4.40 5.97 -24.55
CA LYS A 108 5.62 5.57 -25.26
C LYS A 108 5.67 4.09 -25.59
N ILE A 109 5.14 3.24 -24.70
CA ILE A 109 5.05 1.80 -24.96
C ILE A 109 4.04 1.52 -26.08
N ALA A 110 2.88 2.17 -26.06
CA ALA A 110 1.85 2.03 -27.08
C ALA A 110 2.34 2.52 -28.45
N GLU A 111 3.07 3.64 -28.49
CA GLU A 111 3.76 4.15 -29.68
C GLU A 111 4.79 3.14 -30.20
N TYR A 112 5.69 2.65 -29.34
CA TYR A 112 6.70 1.65 -29.72
C TYR A 112 6.07 0.40 -30.34
N LEU A 113 5.01 -0.15 -29.75
CA LEU A 113 4.32 -1.33 -30.29
C LEU A 113 3.63 -1.05 -31.62
N ARG A 114 3.08 0.16 -31.81
CA ARG A 114 2.46 0.60 -33.06
C ARG A 114 3.48 0.68 -34.20
N ASP A 115 4.67 1.18 -33.90
CA ASP A 115 5.77 1.32 -34.85
C ASP A 115 6.48 -0.02 -35.14
N ASN A 116 6.31 -1.01 -34.27
CA ASN A 116 6.95 -2.33 -34.35
C ASN A 116 5.91 -3.47 -34.37
N PRO A 117 5.11 -3.62 -35.45
CA PRO A 117 3.99 -4.56 -35.50
C PRO A 117 4.40 -6.02 -35.31
N LYS A 118 5.58 -6.43 -35.81
CA LYS A 118 6.11 -7.79 -35.56
C LYS A 118 6.39 -8.05 -34.08
N THR A 119 6.88 -7.03 -33.36
CA THR A 119 7.12 -7.10 -31.92
C THR A 119 5.81 -7.17 -31.17
N TYR A 120 4.81 -6.37 -31.58
CA TYR A 120 3.45 -6.44 -31.04
C TYR A 120 2.85 -7.83 -31.17
N ASP A 121 2.86 -8.43 -32.37
CA ASP A 121 2.26 -9.75 -32.60
C ASP A 121 2.94 -10.84 -31.76
N LYS A 122 4.29 -10.81 -31.69
CA LYS A 122 5.06 -11.73 -30.87
C LYS A 122 4.72 -11.58 -29.38
N TYR A 123 4.74 -10.35 -28.87
CA TYR A 123 4.46 -10.11 -27.45
C TYR A 123 3.01 -10.43 -27.10
N LEU A 124 2.06 -10.13 -27.98
CA LEU A 124 0.66 -10.49 -27.79
C LEU A 124 0.47 -12.00 -27.66
N ALA A 125 1.16 -12.78 -28.50
CA ALA A 125 1.13 -14.24 -28.42
C ALA A 125 1.71 -14.74 -27.08
N GLU A 126 2.88 -14.24 -26.69
CA GLU A 126 3.54 -14.59 -25.42
C GLU A 126 2.68 -14.21 -24.21
N PHE A 127 2.10 -13.00 -24.22
CA PHE A 127 1.20 -12.52 -23.18
C PHE A 127 -0.01 -13.44 -23.03
N LYS A 128 -0.70 -13.76 -24.14
CA LYS A 128 -1.87 -14.66 -24.13
C LYS A 128 -1.56 -16.06 -23.62
N MET A 129 -0.36 -16.59 -23.86
CA MET A 129 0.04 -17.90 -23.32
C MET A 129 0.23 -17.89 -21.80
N SER A 130 0.66 -16.76 -21.24
CA SER A 130 0.91 -16.60 -19.80
C SER A 130 -0.30 -16.05 -19.03
N TRP A 131 -1.23 -15.39 -19.73
CA TRP A 131 -2.37 -14.74 -19.14
C TRP A 131 -3.46 -15.76 -18.79
N VAL A 132 -3.77 -15.84 -17.50
CA VAL A 132 -4.91 -16.64 -17.03
C VAL A 132 -6.16 -15.78 -17.18
N GLU A 133 -6.99 -16.09 -18.18
CA GLU A 133 -8.29 -15.46 -18.36
C GLU A 133 -9.21 -15.81 -17.17
N ASP A 134 -9.49 -14.80 -16.35
CA ASP A 134 -10.47 -14.85 -15.29
C ASP A 134 -11.32 -13.58 -15.40
N LYS A 135 -12.58 -13.75 -15.79
CA LYS A 135 -13.53 -12.65 -16.05
C LYS A 135 -13.65 -11.67 -14.89
N GLN A 136 -13.43 -12.13 -13.65
CA GLN A 136 -13.46 -11.24 -12.49
C GLN A 136 -12.15 -10.47 -12.31
N ARG A 137 -11.00 -11.04 -12.66
CA ARG A 137 -9.71 -10.33 -12.62
C ARG A 137 -9.65 -9.21 -13.65
N GLU A 138 -10.30 -9.39 -14.80
CA GLU A 138 -10.26 -8.39 -15.88
C GLU A 138 -11.01 -7.11 -15.55
N THR A 139 -11.97 -7.16 -14.63
CA THR A 139 -12.80 -6.01 -14.25
C THR A 139 -12.39 -5.39 -12.91
N ASP A 140 -11.42 -6.00 -12.20
CA ASP A 140 -10.89 -5.44 -10.97
C ASP A 140 -10.30 -4.03 -11.28
N PRO A 141 -10.62 -2.99 -10.49
CA PRO A 141 -10.02 -1.67 -10.65
C PRO A 141 -8.51 -1.69 -10.46
N ILE A 142 -7.78 -0.90 -11.26
CA ILE A 142 -6.35 -0.68 -11.02
C ILE A 142 -6.16 0.35 -9.90
N ILE A 143 -5.06 0.21 -9.16
CA ILE A 143 -4.71 1.16 -8.09
C ILE A 143 -3.53 1.99 -8.58
N ILE A 144 -3.71 3.30 -8.61
CA ILE A 144 -2.78 4.27 -9.14
C ILE A 144 -2.40 5.25 -8.05
N CYS A 145 -1.12 5.55 -7.95
CA CYS A 145 -0.61 6.60 -7.07
C CYS A 145 0.19 7.61 -7.88
N GLU A 146 0.01 8.88 -7.56
CA GLU A 146 0.89 9.93 -8.06
C GLU A 146 2.33 9.72 -7.58
N LYS A 147 3.28 9.81 -8.50
CA LYS A 147 4.72 9.87 -8.25
C LYS A 147 5.29 11.19 -8.77
N LYS A 148 6.61 11.35 -8.70
CA LYS A 148 7.29 12.54 -9.24
C LYS A 148 6.99 12.75 -10.73
N ASP A 149 6.99 11.66 -11.50
CA ASP A 149 6.87 11.67 -12.97
C ASP A 149 5.43 11.51 -13.48
N GLY A 150 4.43 11.65 -12.60
CA GLY A 150 3.01 11.54 -12.95
C GLY A 150 2.30 10.36 -12.28
N LEU A 151 1.19 9.94 -12.87
CA LEU A 151 0.38 8.83 -12.35
C LEU A 151 1.05 7.50 -12.64
N ALA A 152 1.29 6.69 -11.60
CA ALA A 152 1.93 5.39 -11.72
C ALA A 152 1.03 4.28 -11.19
N VAL A 153 0.93 3.18 -11.95
CA VAL A 153 0.19 1.99 -11.57
C VAL A 153 0.89 1.30 -10.40
N TYR A 154 0.27 1.37 -9.22
CA TYR A 154 0.77 0.70 -8.02
C TYR A 154 0.39 -0.78 -8.05
N GLU A 155 -0.88 -1.08 -8.33
CA GLU A 155 -1.39 -2.44 -8.51
C GLU A 155 -2.23 -2.56 -9.79
N GLY A 156 -2.10 -3.68 -10.48
CA GLY A 156 -2.75 -3.90 -11.78
C GLY A 156 -1.84 -3.73 -13.00
N ASN A 157 -0.51 -3.78 -12.85
CA ASN A 157 0.42 -3.66 -13.99
C ASN A 157 0.10 -4.65 -15.12
N GLY A 158 -0.22 -5.92 -14.82
CA GLY A 158 -0.61 -6.90 -15.85
C GLY A 158 -1.93 -6.54 -16.57
N ARG A 159 -2.88 -5.93 -15.85
CA ARG A 159 -4.12 -5.40 -16.44
C ARG A 159 -3.82 -4.20 -17.33
N THR A 160 -2.90 -3.32 -16.93
CA THR A 160 -2.42 -2.22 -17.77
C THR A 160 -1.77 -2.72 -19.06
N GLU A 161 -0.95 -3.77 -19.01
CA GLU A 161 -0.42 -4.39 -20.25
C GLU A 161 -1.51 -4.92 -21.16
N LYS A 162 -2.49 -5.63 -20.59
CA LYS A 162 -3.64 -6.10 -21.35
C LYS A 162 -4.37 -4.94 -22.03
N LEU A 163 -4.61 -3.84 -21.32
CA LEU A 163 -5.27 -2.65 -21.86
C LEU A 163 -4.50 -2.04 -23.05
N ILE A 164 -3.17 -2.01 -22.98
CA ILE A 164 -2.32 -1.57 -24.11
C ILE A 164 -2.50 -2.50 -25.31
N LEU A 165 -2.43 -3.81 -25.08
CA LEU A 165 -2.56 -4.82 -26.13
C LEU A 165 -3.96 -4.85 -26.74
N ASP A 166 -5.00 -4.60 -25.95
CA ASP A 166 -6.38 -4.48 -26.39
C ASP A 166 -6.67 -3.12 -27.06
N LYS A 167 -5.68 -2.21 -27.08
CA LYS A 167 -5.81 -0.83 -27.59
C LYS A 167 -6.96 -0.06 -26.93
N ALA A 168 -7.19 -0.34 -25.64
CA ALA A 168 -8.14 0.39 -24.84
C ALA A 168 -7.70 1.85 -24.73
N LYS A 169 -8.64 2.79 -24.62
CA LYS A 169 -8.31 4.20 -24.38
C LYS A 169 -8.39 4.56 -22.90
N ASN A 170 -9.35 3.96 -22.21
CA ASN A 170 -9.68 4.33 -20.85
C ASN A 170 -9.76 3.10 -19.96
N THR A 171 -9.56 3.31 -18.67
CA THR A 171 -9.81 2.33 -17.62
C THR A 171 -10.35 3.02 -16.38
N THR A 172 -10.98 2.26 -15.48
CA THR A 172 -11.43 2.76 -14.19
C THR A 172 -10.48 2.29 -13.10
N GLY A 173 -10.20 3.17 -12.14
CA GLY A 173 -9.25 2.87 -11.08
C GLY A 173 -9.40 3.76 -9.86
N TYR A 174 -8.77 3.32 -8.78
CA TYR A 174 -8.56 4.15 -7.60
C TYR A 174 -7.29 4.96 -7.80
N VAL A 175 -7.41 6.29 -7.74
CA VAL A 175 -6.31 7.22 -7.95
C VAL A 175 -6.02 8.00 -6.69
N GLY A 176 -4.85 7.79 -6.11
CA GLY A 176 -4.30 8.56 -5.01
C GLY A 176 -3.43 9.71 -5.52
N ARG A 177 -3.80 10.95 -5.23
CA ARG A 177 -2.99 12.15 -5.54
C ARG A 177 -2.53 12.83 -4.27
N TYR A 178 -1.29 13.30 -4.27
CA TYR A 178 -0.76 14.05 -3.14
C TYR A 178 -1.43 15.42 -3.07
N THR A 179 -1.85 15.82 -1.88
CA THR A 179 -2.35 17.18 -1.60
C THR A 179 -1.24 18.14 -1.18
N THR A 180 0.00 17.64 -1.15
CA THR A 180 1.20 18.38 -0.68
C THR A 180 2.33 18.24 -1.69
N THR A 181 3.22 19.23 -1.74
CA THR A 181 4.34 19.30 -2.68
C THR A 181 5.45 18.29 -2.40
N GLU A 182 5.60 17.85 -1.14
CA GLU A 182 6.67 16.93 -0.72
C GLU A 182 6.53 15.52 -1.33
N LYS A 183 5.36 15.18 -1.89
CA LYS A 183 5.05 13.88 -2.52
C LYS A 183 5.52 12.67 -1.70
N ARG A 184 5.33 12.72 -0.38
CA ARG A 184 5.60 11.64 0.57
C ARG A 184 4.41 11.43 1.50
N PRO A 185 4.13 10.19 1.95
CA PRO A 185 3.04 9.92 2.90
C PRO A 185 3.22 10.69 4.22
N LEU A 186 2.15 11.33 4.69
CA LEU A 186 2.08 12.00 5.99
C LEU A 186 0.89 11.48 6.78
N ASN A 187 1.02 11.41 8.11
CA ASN A 187 -0.03 11.01 9.04
C ASN A 187 -0.79 9.77 8.57
N TYR A 188 -0.08 8.66 8.43
CA TYR A 188 -0.60 7.39 7.97
C TYR A 188 -0.70 6.39 9.12
N TRP A 189 -1.40 5.27 8.88
CA TRP A 189 -1.54 4.18 9.83
C TRP A 189 -0.18 3.52 10.10
N LEU A 190 0.20 3.48 11.38
CA LEU A 190 1.35 2.72 11.85
C LEU A 190 0.85 1.47 12.59
N PRO A 191 1.04 0.26 12.04
CA PRO A 191 0.55 -0.96 12.66
C PRO A 191 1.15 -1.18 14.04
N THR A 192 0.32 -1.63 14.99
CA THR A 192 0.73 -1.84 16.38
C THR A 192 1.87 -2.86 16.47
N SER A 193 1.85 -3.91 15.64
CA SER A 193 2.91 -4.92 15.56
C SER A 193 4.28 -4.32 15.27
N VAL A 194 4.35 -3.39 14.31
CA VAL A 194 5.61 -2.73 13.95
C VAL A 194 6.14 -1.92 15.14
N ILE A 195 5.26 -1.20 15.85
CA ILE A 195 5.66 -0.47 17.08
C ILE A 195 6.20 -1.44 18.15
N MET A 196 5.53 -2.58 18.31
CA MET A 196 5.94 -3.61 19.28
C MET A 196 7.29 -4.23 18.94
N ASP A 197 7.61 -4.44 17.66
CA ASP A 197 8.90 -4.96 17.23
C ASP A 197 10.05 -4.02 17.63
N PHE A 198 9.88 -2.71 17.44
CA PHE A 198 10.87 -1.73 17.91
C PHE A 198 10.97 -1.68 19.42
N LEU A 199 9.82 -1.73 20.11
CA LEU A 199 9.79 -1.76 21.57
C LEU A 199 10.48 -3.00 22.14
N PHE A 200 10.36 -4.16 21.50
CA PHE A 200 11.06 -5.38 21.90
C PHE A 200 12.58 -5.16 21.97
N PHE A 201 13.19 -4.59 20.92
CA PHE A 201 14.62 -4.29 20.92
C PHE A 201 15.00 -3.20 21.94
N ILE A 202 14.11 -2.24 22.20
CA ILE A 202 14.32 -1.22 23.24
C ILE A 202 14.32 -1.87 24.62
N TYR A 203 13.39 -2.77 24.91
CA TYR A 203 13.33 -3.47 26.19
C TYR A 203 14.58 -4.33 26.40
N GLN A 204 15.00 -5.08 25.37
CA GLN A 204 16.24 -5.85 25.40
C GLN A 204 17.46 -4.95 25.67
N ALA A 205 17.55 -3.79 25.03
CA ALA A 205 18.63 -2.84 25.27
C ALA A 205 18.66 -2.30 26.71
N ILE A 206 17.49 -2.15 27.34
CA ILE A 206 17.40 -1.73 28.75
C ILE A 206 17.91 -2.84 29.67
N GLU A 207 17.46 -4.08 29.45
CA GLU A 207 17.85 -5.26 30.24
C GLU A 207 19.36 -5.53 30.16
N GLU A 208 19.93 -5.40 28.96
CA GLU A 208 21.36 -5.61 28.69
C GLU A 208 22.24 -4.39 29.04
N ASN A 209 21.64 -3.29 29.51
CA ASN A 209 22.30 -1.99 29.69
C ASN A 209 23.03 -1.46 28.43
N ASN A 210 22.58 -1.86 27.25
CA ASN A 210 23.15 -1.47 25.97
C ASN A 210 22.65 -0.07 25.54
N GLN A 211 23.42 0.96 25.89
CA GLN A 211 23.03 2.36 25.64
C GLN A 211 23.00 2.74 24.16
N ASP A 212 23.86 2.13 23.34
CA ASP A 212 23.94 2.45 21.91
C ASP A 212 22.74 1.87 21.16
N LEU A 213 22.39 0.61 21.43
CA LEU A 213 21.17 0.01 20.89
C LEU A 213 19.94 0.80 21.34
N PHE A 214 19.85 1.15 22.63
CA PHE A 214 18.75 1.95 23.16
C PHE A 214 18.61 3.28 22.42
N LYS A 215 19.69 4.07 22.28
CA LYS A 215 19.66 5.37 21.59
C LYS A 215 19.24 5.22 20.13
N ASN A 216 19.80 4.24 19.42
CA ASN A 216 19.52 4.02 18.00
C ASN A 216 18.05 3.62 17.78
N GLN A 217 17.53 2.68 18.57
CA GLN A 217 16.13 2.25 18.45
C GLN A 217 15.15 3.36 18.86
N MET A 218 15.50 4.16 19.88
CA MET A 218 14.69 5.33 20.26
C MET A 218 14.63 6.39 19.15
N ILE A 219 15.72 6.62 18.40
CA ILE A 219 15.70 7.54 17.25
C ILE A 219 14.72 7.05 16.18
N VAL A 220 14.75 5.75 15.86
CA VAL A 220 13.84 5.17 14.86
C VAL A 220 12.39 5.26 15.32
N LEU A 221 12.09 4.81 16.55
CA LEU A 221 10.76 4.88 17.12
C LEU A 221 10.22 6.32 17.14
N LYS A 222 11.06 7.29 17.53
CA LYS A 222 10.68 8.70 17.51
C LYS A 222 10.31 9.18 16.12
N ASN A 223 11.14 8.88 15.12
CA ASN A 223 10.89 9.29 13.74
C ASN A 223 9.59 8.67 13.19
N MET A 224 9.29 7.41 13.55
CA MET A 224 8.05 6.76 13.15
C MET A 224 6.81 7.41 13.78
N LEU A 225 6.89 7.76 15.07
CA LEU A 225 5.76 8.33 15.81
C LEU A 225 5.54 9.81 15.50
N ARG A 226 6.61 10.57 15.17
CA ARG A 226 6.54 12.02 14.93
C ARG A 226 5.44 12.39 13.94
N ASP A 227 5.36 11.64 12.84
CA ASP A 227 4.51 11.96 11.70
C ASP A 227 3.26 11.06 11.62
N SER A 228 2.87 10.36 12.70
CA SER A 228 1.68 9.48 12.76
C SER A 228 0.89 9.63 14.06
N GLU A 229 -0.24 10.35 14.01
CA GLU A 229 -1.13 10.55 15.16
C GLU A 229 -1.75 9.23 15.63
N SER A 230 -2.14 8.35 14.70
CA SER A 230 -2.57 6.99 15.05
C SER A 230 -1.44 6.17 15.68
N GLY A 231 -0.21 6.33 15.21
CA GLY A 231 0.96 5.63 15.76
C GLY A 231 1.23 6.06 17.20
N LYS A 232 1.18 7.37 17.50
CA LYS A 232 1.27 7.89 18.87
C LYS A 232 0.21 7.25 19.76
N LYS A 233 -1.04 7.22 19.31
CA LYS A 233 -2.14 6.59 20.05
C LYS A 233 -1.87 5.11 20.33
N GLU A 234 -1.53 4.32 19.30
CA GLU A 234 -1.21 2.89 19.47
C GLU A 234 -0.02 2.68 20.41
N PHE A 235 1.01 3.51 20.32
CA PHE A 235 2.16 3.47 21.21
C PHE A 235 1.77 3.68 22.68
N PHE A 236 1.09 4.79 23.00
CA PHE A 236 0.78 5.15 24.39
C PHE A 236 -0.32 4.29 25.02
N GLU A 237 -1.36 3.95 24.25
CA GLU A 237 -2.55 3.27 24.79
C GLU A 237 -2.41 1.73 24.75
N ARG A 238 -1.57 1.16 23.87
CA ARG A 238 -1.54 -0.30 23.61
C ARG A 238 -0.17 -0.95 23.68
N ALA A 239 0.86 -0.36 23.07
CA ALA A 239 2.14 -1.03 22.86
C ALA A 239 3.14 -0.82 24.02
N LEU A 240 3.20 0.38 24.59
CA LEU A 240 4.15 0.71 25.66
C LEU A 240 3.82 -0.08 26.94
N SER A 241 4.83 -0.77 27.46
CA SER A 241 4.70 -1.58 28.68
C SER A 241 4.24 -0.76 29.89
N ASN A 242 3.51 -1.42 30.79
CA ASN A 242 3.13 -0.88 32.09
C ASN A 242 4.22 -1.09 33.17
N LYS A 243 5.29 -1.85 32.86
CA LYS A 243 6.43 -2.01 33.77
C LYS A 243 7.15 -0.67 33.93
N LYS A 244 7.23 -0.20 35.19
CA LYS A 244 7.75 1.13 35.55
C LYS A 244 9.16 1.38 34.99
N GLU A 245 10.05 0.40 35.12
CA GLU A 245 11.45 0.47 34.68
C GLU A 245 11.61 0.82 33.20
N TYR A 246 10.83 0.18 32.31
CA TYR A 246 10.88 0.46 30.89
C TYR A 246 10.13 1.75 30.57
N ARG A 247 8.93 1.90 31.16
CA ARG A 247 8.02 3.00 30.85
C ARG A 247 8.65 4.34 31.17
N GLU A 248 9.22 4.53 32.36
CA GLU A 248 9.84 5.80 32.74
C GLU A 248 11.05 6.14 31.87
N LYS A 249 11.91 5.15 31.60
CA LYS A 249 13.12 5.34 30.78
C LYS A 249 12.77 5.72 29.34
N ILE A 250 11.77 5.07 28.75
CA ILE A 250 11.29 5.37 27.40
C ILE A 250 10.60 6.73 27.37
N LEU A 251 9.68 7.02 28.30
CA LEU A 251 8.97 8.30 28.33
C LEU A 251 9.92 9.49 28.52
N LYS A 252 10.91 9.37 29.41
CA LYS A 252 11.97 10.39 29.57
C LYS A 252 12.78 10.57 28.29
N ALA A 253 13.09 9.48 27.59
CA ALA A 253 13.75 9.57 26.29
C ALA A 253 12.85 10.20 25.22
N MET A 254 11.52 10.18 25.37
CA MET A 254 10.53 10.68 24.41
C MET A 254 10.17 12.16 24.53
N GLU A 255 10.72 12.91 25.49
CA GLU A 255 10.40 14.32 25.85
C GLU A 255 10.43 15.38 24.70
N PHE A 256 10.58 14.97 23.44
CA PHE A 256 10.63 15.81 22.24
C PHE A 256 9.55 15.49 21.18
N ILE A 257 8.52 14.71 21.52
CA ILE A 257 7.38 14.38 20.63
C ILE A 257 6.08 14.96 21.18
#